data_AF-W2TWJ2-F1
#
_entry.id   AF-W2TWJ2-F1
#
_cell.length_a   1.000
_cell.length_b   1.000
_cell.length_c   1.000
_cell.angle_alpha   90.00
_cell.angle_beta   90.00
_cell.angle_gamma   90.00
#
_symmetry.space_group_name_H-M   'P 1'
#
loop_
_entity.id
_entity.type
_entity.pdbx_description
1 polymer ?
#
loop_
_entity_poly.entity_id
_entity_poly.type
_entity_poly.pdbx_seq_one_letter_code
_entity_poly.pdbx_strand_id
1 'polypeptide(L)'
;MSSEEGRAPLCNNTKREQTHPVINPHSILTQPRTKTNEFLFMMKSVSLKGFFRLWGTFIGQFPLAFLISGIILCSLSCGIVKLHLRDNVRDGYTPRTSRSRLETDLYREFLGSEGDPAMTTVLMLAKDKGSMHRLDYLQQALYQKTLNPDSMSLQLTYPIADLRGIKLHLERNFYGVKTLENYNVTNIEYVKLISMSFMAEMKTAADTESLGAWELALFDYCSNYTSNPDNMLELLVIGAEIVDTEMNKDAQRMSPYFATDLVPIYSENLETRASME
;
A
#
# COMPACT_ATOMS: atom_id res chain seq x y z
N MET A 1 -41.19 -24.26 -25.79
CA MET A 1 -41.22 -22.86 -26.29
C MET A 1 -39.78 -22.35 -26.26
N SER A 2 -39.04 -22.54 -27.35
CA SER A 2 -38.84 -21.57 -28.47
C SER A 2 -37.94 -20.42 -28.00
N SER A 3 -36.63 -20.39 -28.31
CA SER A 3 -35.99 -20.07 -29.61
C SER A 3 -36.33 -18.64 -30.05
N GLU A 4 -35.43 -17.73 -30.41
CA GLU A 4 -34.21 -17.85 -31.22
C GLU A 4 -33.20 -16.71 -30.95
N GLU A 5 -31.94 -17.02 -31.25
CA GLU A 5 -30.77 -16.17 -31.32
C GLU A 5 -30.54 -15.83 -32.81
N GLY A 6 -30.63 -14.54 -33.18
CA GLY A 6 -30.63 -14.09 -34.58
C GLY A 6 -29.23 -13.80 -35.12
N ARG A 7 -28.69 -14.71 -35.93
CA ARG A 7 -27.47 -14.56 -36.75
C ARG A 7 -27.85 -14.04 -38.14
N ALA A 8 -27.15 -13.02 -38.63
CA ALA A 8 -27.36 -12.42 -39.95
C ALA A 8 -26.75 -13.27 -41.09
N PRO A 9 -27.40 -13.37 -42.27
CA PRO A 9 -26.77 -13.85 -43.49
C PRO A 9 -26.55 -12.74 -44.54
N LEU A 10 -25.44 -12.92 -45.27
CA LEU A 10 -25.03 -12.24 -46.50
C LEU A 10 -26.11 -12.30 -47.59
N CYS A 11 -26.21 -11.25 -48.41
CA CYS A 11 -26.93 -11.31 -49.68
C CYS A 11 -26.05 -10.78 -50.83
N ASN A 12 -25.88 -11.65 -51.84
CA ASN A 12 -25.21 -11.40 -53.12
C ASN A 12 -26.23 -10.93 -54.17
N ASN A 13 -25.77 -10.01 -55.03
CA ASN A 13 -26.08 -9.83 -56.47
C ASN A 13 -27.50 -10.11 -57.00
N THR A 14 -28.15 -9.05 -57.51
CA THR A 14 -28.87 -9.12 -58.80
C THR A 14 -28.84 -7.78 -59.55
N LYS A 15 -28.23 -7.78 -60.73
CA LYS A 15 -28.38 -6.76 -61.78
C LYS A 15 -29.83 -6.74 -62.31
N ARG A 16 -30.38 -5.56 -62.56
CA ARG A 16 -31.31 -5.28 -63.67
C ARG A 16 -31.13 -3.84 -64.12
N GLU A 17 -31.52 -3.60 -65.36
CA GLU A 17 -30.86 -2.75 -66.35
C GLU A 17 -31.77 -1.61 -66.84
N GLN A 18 -31.14 -0.54 -67.36
CA GLN A 18 -31.65 0.54 -68.24
C GLN A 18 -32.74 1.48 -67.68
N THR A 19 -32.56 2.81 -67.69
CA THR A 19 -32.69 3.64 -68.91
C THR A 19 -32.21 5.08 -68.65
N HIS A 20 -31.51 5.67 -69.62
CA HIS A 20 -31.23 7.10 -69.67
C HIS A 20 -32.48 7.90 -70.10
N PRO A 21 -32.66 9.12 -69.55
CA PRO A 21 -33.07 10.24 -70.37
C PRO A 21 -32.01 11.35 -70.30
N VAL A 22 -31.51 11.71 -71.48
CA VAL A 22 -30.83 12.97 -71.76
C VAL A 22 -31.87 14.09 -71.67
N ILE A 23 -31.62 15.17 -70.92
CA ILE A 23 -32.09 16.56 -71.20
C ILE A 23 -31.26 17.59 -70.39
N ASN A 24 -30.58 18.44 -71.17
CA ASN A 24 -30.11 19.83 -71.04
C ASN A 24 -29.20 20.38 -69.92
N PRO A 25 -28.15 21.15 -70.30
CA PRO A 25 -27.17 21.76 -69.41
C PRO A 25 -27.50 23.22 -69.09
N HIS A 26 -28.61 23.53 -68.43
CA HIS A 26 -28.81 24.88 -67.86
C HIS A 26 -29.73 24.84 -66.64
N SER A 27 -29.16 24.56 -65.47
CA SER A 27 -29.68 25.03 -64.20
C SER A 27 -28.51 25.29 -63.25
N ILE A 28 -28.02 26.53 -63.34
CA ILE A 28 -27.19 27.15 -62.31
C ILE A 28 -28.05 27.21 -61.06
N LEU A 29 -27.89 26.22 -60.16
CA LEU A 29 -28.43 26.29 -58.80
C LEU A 29 -27.26 26.63 -57.88
N THR A 30 -27.10 27.93 -57.66
CA THR A 30 -26.25 28.52 -56.62
C THR A 30 -26.59 27.85 -55.28
N GLN A 31 -25.74 26.93 -54.81
CA GLN A 31 -25.79 26.51 -53.41
C GLN A 31 -25.45 27.73 -52.53
N PRO A 32 -26.23 28.01 -51.47
CA PRO A 32 -25.93 29.11 -50.58
C PRO A 32 -24.64 28.80 -49.82
N ARG A 33 -23.64 29.67 -49.96
CA ARG A 33 -22.38 29.64 -49.22
C ARG A 33 -22.68 29.91 -47.74
N THR A 34 -22.93 28.85 -46.98
CA THR A 34 -23.20 28.94 -45.55
C THR A 34 -21.89 29.23 -44.80
N LYS A 35 -21.92 30.17 -43.84
CA LYS A 35 -20.75 30.59 -43.03
C LYS A 35 -20.03 29.43 -42.32
N THR A 36 -20.71 28.31 -42.13
CA THR A 36 -20.16 27.07 -41.57
C THR A 36 -19.11 26.42 -42.49
N ASN A 37 -19.28 26.50 -43.81
CA ASN A 37 -18.30 25.98 -44.77
C ASN A 37 -17.05 26.86 -44.88
N GLU A 38 -17.20 28.15 -44.65
CA GLU A 38 -16.10 29.12 -44.62
C GLU A 38 -15.26 28.98 -43.35
N PHE A 39 -15.91 28.76 -42.20
CA PHE A 39 -15.24 28.45 -40.94
C PHE A 39 -14.52 27.09 -40.97
N LEU A 40 -15.15 26.06 -41.56
CA LEU A 40 -14.50 24.75 -41.76
C LEU A 40 -13.30 24.83 -42.72
N PHE A 41 -13.36 25.67 -43.75
CA PHE A 41 -12.22 25.94 -44.64
C PHE A 41 -11.10 26.73 -43.93
N MET A 42 -11.46 27.69 -43.08
CA MET A 42 -10.52 28.44 -42.25
C MET A 42 -9.85 27.55 -41.20
N MET A 43 -10.60 26.65 -40.55
CA MET A 43 -10.07 25.62 -39.63
C MET A 43 -9.18 24.59 -40.36
N LYS A 44 -9.45 24.31 -41.64
CA LYS A 44 -8.62 23.45 -42.50
C LYS A 44 -7.36 24.16 -43.02
N SER A 45 -7.33 25.49 -43.05
CA SER A 45 -6.17 26.29 -43.48
C SER A 45 -5.20 26.62 -42.33
N VAL A 46 -5.60 26.41 -41.08
CA VAL A 46 -4.71 26.36 -39.92
C VAL A 46 -3.86 25.09 -40.03
N SER A 47 -2.88 25.13 -40.92
CA SER A 47 -1.88 24.09 -41.05
C SER A 47 -1.03 24.09 -39.78
N LEU A 48 -1.00 22.96 -39.08
CA LEU A 48 -0.18 22.73 -37.89
C LEU A 48 1.29 23.16 -38.11
N LYS A 49 1.79 22.97 -39.33
CA LYS A 49 3.13 23.39 -39.77
C LYS A 49 3.30 24.91 -39.79
N GLY A 50 2.29 25.65 -40.24
CA GLY A 50 2.30 27.12 -40.23
C GLY A 50 2.24 27.68 -38.82
N PHE A 51 1.42 27.06 -37.96
CA PHE A 51 1.32 27.42 -36.55
C PHE A 51 2.66 27.23 -35.81
N PHE A 52 3.27 26.05 -35.89
CA PHE A 52 4.57 25.81 -35.25
C PHE A 52 5.70 26.66 -35.82
N ARG A 53 5.67 26.97 -37.12
CA ARG A 53 6.67 27.85 -37.74
C ARG A 53 6.54 29.29 -37.24
N LEU A 54 5.32 29.80 -37.09
CA LEU A 54 5.07 31.14 -36.54
C LEU A 54 5.53 31.22 -35.07
N TRP A 55 5.13 30.24 -34.25
CA TRP A 55 5.53 30.15 -32.84
C TRP A 55 7.03 29.96 -32.65
N GLY A 56 7.67 29.12 -33.46
CA GLY A 56 9.11 28.91 -33.42
C GLY A 56 9.90 30.17 -33.81
N THR A 57 9.41 30.91 -34.80
CA THR A 57 10.03 32.20 -35.20
C THR A 57 9.88 33.24 -34.09
N PHE A 58 8.73 33.29 -33.42
CA PHE A 58 8.47 34.18 -32.30
C PHE A 58 9.36 33.87 -31.07
N ILE A 59 9.51 32.59 -30.72
CA ILE A 59 10.40 32.15 -29.63
C ILE A 59 11.88 32.45 -29.98
N GLY A 60 12.26 32.23 -31.24
CA GLY A 60 13.62 32.51 -31.74
C GLY A 60 13.99 34.00 -31.77
N GLN A 61 13.00 34.91 -31.81
CA GLN A 61 13.24 36.36 -31.75
C GLN A 61 13.61 36.83 -30.33
N PHE A 62 13.17 36.14 -29.28
CA PHE A 62 13.40 36.53 -27.87
C PHE A 62 13.90 35.37 -27.00
N PRO A 63 15.04 34.74 -27.31
CA PRO A 63 15.47 33.49 -26.67
C PRO A 63 15.70 33.64 -25.16
N LEU A 64 16.28 34.75 -24.69
CA LEU A 64 16.56 34.98 -23.27
C LEU A 64 15.28 35.14 -22.43
N ALA A 65 14.24 35.80 -22.96
CA ALA A 65 13.00 36.01 -22.24
C ALA A 65 12.28 34.68 -21.95
N PHE A 66 12.25 33.78 -22.94
CA PHE A 66 11.69 32.43 -22.80
C PHE A 66 12.54 31.51 -21.91
N LEU A 67 13.86 31.67 -21.89
CA LEU A 67 14.74 30.94 -20.99
C LEU A 67 14.47 31.35 -19.53
N ILE A 68 14.38 32.66 -19.27
CA ILE A 68 14.06 33.20 -17.94
C ILE A 68 12.66 32.75 -17.50
N SER A 69 11.65 32.80 -18.39
CA SER A 69 10.31 32.30 -18.04
C SER A 69 10.31 30.80 -17.74
N GLY A 70 11.12 30.02 -18.46
CA GLY A 70 11.33 28.59 -18.20
C GLY A 70 11.93 28.35 -16.82
N ILE A 71 12.98 29.09 -16.45
CA ILE A 71 13.59 29.00 -15.11
C ILE A 71 12.57 29.40 -14.03
N ILE A 72 11.79 30.46 -14.24
CA ILE A 72 10.73 30.87 -13.32
C ILE A 72 9.69 29.76 -13.19
N LEU A 73 9.26 29.14 -14.29
CA LEU A 73 8.32 28.01 -14.27
C LEU A 73 8.91 26.80 -13.51
N CYS A 74 10.17 26.46 -13.74
CA CYS A 74 10.88 25.40 -13.01
C CYS A 74 11.01 25.72 -11.51
N SER A 75 11.12 26.99 -11.14
CA SER A 75 11.21 27.40 -9.72
C SER A 75 9.94 27.06 -8.93
N LEU A 76 8.78 26.92 -9.57
CA LEU A 76 7.56 26.43 -8.92
C LEU A 76 7.70 24.99 -8.39
N SER A 77 8.64 24.21 -8.94
CA SER A 77 8.99 22.87 -8.44
C SER A 77 9.55 22.89 -7.00
N CYS A 78 10.06 24.04 -6.53
CA CYS A 78 10.55 24.20 -5.15
C CYS A 78 9.46 23.92 -4.09
N GLY A 79 8.17 23.96 -4.46
CA GLY A 79 7.07 23.56 -3.59
C GLY A 79 7.15 22.10 -3.09
N ILE A 80 7.93 21.25 -3.77
CA ILE A 80 8.12 19.84 -3.40
C ILE A 80 8.94 19.67 -2.11
N VAL A 81 9.65 20.71 -1.65
CA VAL A 81 10.46 20.67 -0.41
C VAL A 81 9.58 20.50 0.84
N LYS A 82 8.30 20.92 0.80
CA LYS A 82 7.33 20.72 1.88
C LYS A 82 6.50 19.43 1.73
N LEU A 83 6.90 18.53 0.84
CA LEU A 83 6.21 17.26 0.63
C LEU A 83 6.44 16.34 1.84
N HIS A 84 5.40 16.13 2.63
CA HIS A 84 5.44 15.23 3.78
C HIS A 84 4.94 13.84 3.35
N LEU A 85 5.87 12.95 3.01
CA LEU A 85 5.56 11.55 2.72
C LEU A 85 5.31 10.81 4.04
N ARG A 86 4.04 10.75 4.45
CA ARG A 86 3.58 9.81 5.46
C ARG A 86 2.70 8.79 4.75
N ASP A 87 3.23 7.60 4.57
CA ASP A 87 2.40 6.47 4.17
C ASP A 87 1.98 5.70 5.43
N ASN A 88 0.71 5.30 5.44
CA ASN A 88 0.07 4.53 6.49
C ASN A 88 -0.52 3.30 5.81
N VAL A 89 -0.06 2.12 6.22
CA VAL A 89 -0.44 0.84 5.62
C VAL A 89 -1.95 0.61 5.69
N ARG A 90 -2.63 1.18 6.69
CA ARG A 90 -4.08 1.00 6.86
C ARG A 90 -4.89 1.81 5.87
N ASP A 91 -4.43 3.01 5.52
CA ASP A 91 -5.19 3.94 4.68
C ASP A 91 -4.76 3.92 3.21
N GLY A 92 -3.49 3.63 2.92
CA GLY A 92 -2.90 3.73 1.58
C GLY A 92 -3.42 2.72 0.55
N TYR A 93 -3.98 1.59 1.02
CA TYR A 93 -4.27 0.43 0.15
C TYR A 93 -5.76 0.09 0.01
N THR A 94 -6.65 0.85 0.66
CA THR A 94 -8.10 0.63 0.59
C THR A 94 -8.81 1.85 0.00
N PRO A 95 -9.61 1.68 -1.08
CA PRO A 95 -10.36 2.78 -1.67
C PRO A 95 -11.23 3.52 -0.65
N ARG A 96 -11.27 4.86 -0.73
CA ARG A 96 -12.02 5.69 0.24
C ARG A 96 -13.53 5.44 0.23
N THR A 97 -14.07 4.89 -0.85
CA THR A 97 -15.50 4.58 -1.01
C THR A 97 -15.83 3.10 -0.79
N SER A 98 -14.90 2.31 -0.25
CA SER A 98 -15.13 0.88 -0.03
C SER A 98 -16.14 0.63 1.10
N ARG A 99 -16.84 -0.51 1.03
CA ARG A 99 -17.74 -0.97 2.11
C ARG A 99 -17.01 -1.18 3.45
N SER A 100 -15.75 -1.62 3.40
CA SER A 100 -14.93 -1.80 4.60
C SER A 100 -14.68 -0.49 5.37
N ARG A 101 -14.57 0.65 4.66
CA ARG A 101 -14.48 1.98 5.31
C ARG A 101 -15.74 2.32 6.06
N LEU A 102 -16.91 2.11 5.43
CA LEU A 102 -18.20 2.33 6.09
C LEU A 102 -18.34 1.50 7.36
N GLU A 103 -17.99 0.21 7.30
CA GLU A 103 -18.04 -0.69 8.47
C GLU A 103 -17.10 -0.22 9.60
N THR A 104 -15.91 0.25 9.23
CA THR A 104 -14.92 0.76 10.19
C THR A 104 -15.39 2.06 10.85
N ASP A 105 -15.98 2.98 10.08
CA ASP A 105 -16.51 4.23 10.60
C ASP A 105 -17.69 4.01 11.55
N LEU A 106 -18.61 3.10 11.22
CA LEU A 106 -19.69 2.69 12.12
C LEU A 106 -19.16 2.04 13.40
N TYR A 107 -18.11 1.23 13.28
CA TYR A 107 -17.47 0.58 14.43
C TYR A 107 -16.80 1.61 15.36
N ARG A 108 -16.10 2.61 14.81
CA ARG A 108 -15.53 3.74 15.57
C ARG A 108 -16.60 4.56 16.28
N GLU A 109 -17.69 4.88 15.57
CA GLU A 109 -18.84 5.60 16.15
C GLU A 109 -19.43 4.82 17.33
N PHE A 110 -19.61 3.51 17.17
CA PHE A 110 -20.12 2.64 18.23
C PHE A 110 -19.20 2.59 19.46
N LEU A 111 -17.88 2.53 19.26
CA LEU A 111 -16.90 2.52 20.36
C LEU A 111 -16.63 3.90 20.96
N GLY A 112 -17.04 4.98 20.29
CA GLY A 112 -16.65 6.34 20.66
C GLY A 112 -15.13 6.56 20.57
N SER A 113 -14.48 5.92 19.59
CA SER A 113 -13.04 5.98 19.36
C SER A 113 -12.72 6.82 18.12
N GLU A 114 -11.79 7.78 18.25
CA GLU A 114 -11.30 8.52 17.07
C GLU A 114 -10.35 7.68 16.21
N GLY A 115 -9.63 6.73 16.83
CA GLY A 115 -8.72 5.81 16.15
C GLY A 115 -9.30 4.41 15.94
N ASP A 116 -8.68 3.63 15.05
CA ASP A 116 -8.96 2.19 15.02
C ASP A 116 -8.28 1.48 16.17
N PRO A 117 -8.90 0.42 16.72
CA PRO A 117 -8.21 -0.45 17.66
C PRO A 117 -6.95 -1.01 17.02
N ALA A 118 -5.84 -0.93 17.74
CA ALA A 118 -4.58 -1.51 17.33
C ALA A 118 -4.24 -2.69 18.23
N MET A 119 -3.69 -3.73 17.62
CA MET A 119 -3.23 -4.92 18.32
C MET A 119 -1.73 -5.09 18.07
N THR A 120 -0.95 -4.97 19.13
CA THR A 120 0.48 -5.25 19.13
C THR A 120 0.69 -6.68 19.61
N THR A 121 1.42 -7.50 18.86
CA THR A 121 1.68 -8.89 19.22
C THR A 121 3.17 -9.14 19.41
N VAL A 122 3.52 -9.70 20.55
CA VAL A 122 4.87 -10.18 20.87
C VAL A 122 4.90 -11.69 20.69
N LEU A 123 5.76 -12.16 19.81
CA LEU A 123 6.02 -13.56 19.55
C LEU A 123 7.30 -13.96 20.26
N MET A 124 7.23 -15.05 21.03
CA MET A 124 8.36 -15.60 21.77
C MET A 124 8.73 -16.96 21.20
N LEU A 125 10.00 -17.11 20.86
CA LEU A 125 10.61 -18.35 20.37
C LEU A 125 11.87 -18.67 21.19
N ALA A 126 12.26 -19.93 21.19
CA ALA A 126 13.53 -20.35 21.78
C ALA A 126 14.63 -20.18 20.72
N LYS A 127 15.75 -19.54 21.06
CA LYS A 127 16.85 -19.32 20.10
C LYS A 127 17.49 -20.61 19.60
N ASP A 128 17.48 -21.64 20.44
CA ASP A 128 17.96 -22.98 20.10
C ASP A 128 16.99 -23.76 19.20
N LYS A 129 15.87 -23.14 18.77
CA LYS A 129 14.77 -23.75 18.01
C LYS A 129 14.15 -24.95 18.72
N GLY A 130 14.37 -25.03 20.03
CA GLY A 130 13.81 -26.04 20.91
C GLY A 130 12.39 -25.68 21.34
N SER A 131 11.94 -26.32 22.41
CA SER A 131 10.59 -26.13 22.90
C SER A 131 10.46 -25.00 23.90
N MET A 132 9.41 -24.19 23.74
CA MET A 132 9.04 -23.11 24.65
C MET A 132 8.44 -23.56 25.98
N HIS A 133 8.02 -24.84 26.09
CA HIS A 133 7.40 -25.37 27.33
C HIS A 133 8.41 -25.71 28.43
N ARG A 134 9.72 -25.65 28.14
CA ARG A 134 10.79 -26.03 29.09
C ARG A 134 10.75 -25.13 30.32
N LEU A 135 10.97 -25.74 31.49
CA LEU A 135 10.83 -25.05 32.78
C LEU A 135 11.76 -23.83 32.89
N ASP A 136 13.00 -23.92 32.41
CA ASP A 136 13.96 -22.81 32.47
C ASP A 136 13.48 -21.57 31.71
N TYR A 137 12.71 -21.77 30.64
CA TYR A 137 12.16 -20.71 29.80
C TYR A 137 10.86 -20.13 30.39
N LEU A 138 9.96 -21.00 30.86
CA LEU A 138 8.72 -20.58 31.52
C LEU A 138 9.00 -19.88 32.86
N GLN A 139 9.97 -20.37 33.63
CA GLN A 139 10.34 -19.81 34.92
C GLN A 139 10.89 -18.39 34.76
N GLN A 140 11.69 -18.10 33.73
CA GLN A 140 12.14 -16.73 33.44
C GLN A 140 10.97 -15.78 33.14
N ALA A 141 9.97 -16.24 32.39
CA ALA A 141 8.76 -15.44 32.11
C ALA A 141 7.86 -15.26 33.35
N LEU A 142 7.84 -16.24 34.27
CA LEU A 142 7.00 -16.25 35.48
C LEU A 142 7.61 -15.50 36.68
N TYR A 143 8.94 -15.47 36.78
CA TYR A 143 9.67 -14.90 37.93
C TYR A 143 9.38 -13.39 38.12
N GLN A 144 8.90 -12.71 37.07
CA GLN A 144 8.61 -11.28 37.12
C GLN A 144 7.26 -10.93 37.81
N LYS A 145 6.42 -11.90 38.21
CA LYS A 145 5.02 -11.58 38.60
C LYS A 145 4.40 -12.27 39.82
N THR A 146 5.10 -13.10 40.60
CA THR A 146 4.44 -13.79 41.75
C THR A 146 5.20 -13.70 43.07
N LEU A 147 4.67 -12.85 43.97
CA LEU A 147 4.88 -12.95 45.42
C LEU A 147 3.82 -13.92 45.98
N ASN A 148 4.30 -14.99 46.63
CA ASN A 148 3.58 -15.97 47.47
C ASN A 148 3.27 -17.35 46.83
N PRO A 149 4.04 -18.42 47.15
CA PRO A 149 3.97 -19.75 46.51
C PRO A 149 3.05 -20.80 47.17
N ASP A 150 2.49 -20.56 48.36
CA ASP A 150 1.95 -21.66 49.19
C ASP A 150 0.47 -22.01 49.00
N SER A 151 -0.24 -21.39 48.04
CA SER A 151 -1.67 -21.66 47.86
C SER A 151 -2.12 -21.51 46.41
N MET A 152 -1.82 -22.48 45.52
CA MET A 152 -2.65 -22.74 44.33
C MET A 152 -2.17 -23.91 43.47
N SER A 153 -3.11 -24.75 43.03
CA SER A 153 -2.87 -25.75 41.97
C SER A 153 -2.74 -25.04 40.61
N LEU A 154 -1.57 -25.11 39.97
CA LEU A 154 -1.40 -24.79 38.56
C LEU A 154 -1.56 -26.08 37.75
N GLN A 155 -2.69 -26.24 37.05
CA GLN A 155 -2.88 -27.35 36.10
C GLN A 155 -2.72 -26.81 34.67
N LEU A 156 -1.50 -26.91 34.15
CA LEU A 156 -1.18 -26.50 32.79
C LEU A 156 -1.48 -27.64 31.81
N THR A 157 -2.74 -27.83 31.43
CA THR A 157 -3.16 -28.83 30.44
C THR A 157 -3.63 -28.13 29.17
N TYR A 158 -3.20 -28.59 28.00
CA TYR A 158 -3.67 -28.10 26.70
C TYR A 158 -4.98 -28.82 26.31
N PRO A 159 -5.98 -28.14 25.71
CA PRO A 159 -5.96 -26.74 25.24
C PRO A 159 -6.23 -25.69 26.33
N ILE A 160 -7.02 -26.03 27.35
CA ILE A 160 -7.43 -25.08 28.38
C ILE A 160 -6.74 -25.41 29.70
N ALA A 161 -5.90 -24.51 30.18
CA ALA A 161 -5.25 -24.61 31.48
C ALA A 161 -6.13 -24.03 32.58
N ASP A 162 -6.11 -24.65 33.76
CA ASP A 162 -6.70 -24.08 34.97
C ASP A 162 -5.59 -23.49 35.83
N LEU A 163 -5.54 -22.16 35.81
CA LEU A 163 -4.57 -21.37 36.55
C LEU A 163 -5.36 -20.57 37.57
N ARG A 164 -5.33 -21.01 38.83
CA ARG A 164 -5.95 -20.26 39.94
C ARG A 164 -7.49 -20.17 39.81
N GLY A 165 -8.15 -21.17 39.23
CA GLY A 165 -9.59 -21.17 38.94
C GLY A 165 -9.96 -20.39 37.67
N ILE A 166 -8.96 -19.80 37.00
CA ILE A 166 -9.13 -19.11 35.73
C ILE A 166 -8.81 -20.12 34.63
N LYS A 167 -9.84 -20.42 33.82
CA LYS A 167 -9.68 -21.20 32.60
C LYS A 167 -8.99 -20.34 31.55
N LEU A 168 -7.70 -20.59 31.35
CA LEU A 168 -6.89 -19.95 30.34
C LEU A 168 -6.83 -20.81 29.09
N HIS A 169 -7.37 -20.26 28.00
CA HIS A 169 -7.32 -20.86 26.67
C HIS A 169 -5.90 -20.75 26.10
N LEU A 170 -5.08 -21.79 26.29
CA LEU A 170 -3.72 -21.82 25.79
C LEU A 170 -3.70 -21.91 24.26
N GLU A 171 -4.72 -22.50 23.65
CA GLU A 171 -4.84 -22.64 22.19
C GLU A 171 -4.88 -21.32 21.43
N ARG A 172 -5.17 -20.21 22.12
CA ARG A 172 -5.15 -18.86 21.53
C ARG A 172 -3.76 -18.24 21.48
N ASN A 173 -2.84 -18.71 22.32
CA ASN A 173 -1.52 -18.10 22.51
C ASN A 173 -0.38 -19.08 22.21
N PHE A 174 -0.60 -20.39 22.30
CA PHE A 174 0.42 -21.42 22.09
C PHE A 174 0.27 -22.03 20.69
N TYR A 175 1.36 -22.00 19.93
CA TYR A 175 1.37 -22.45 18.54
C TYR A 175 2.36 -23.59 18.33
N GLY A 176 2.02 -24.48 17.38
CA GLY A 176 2.82 -25.67 17.08
C GLY A 176 2.92 -26.64 18.25
N VAL A 177 1.83 -26.81 18.99
CA VAL A 177 1.78 -27.66 20.20
C VAL A 177 1.76 -29.14 19.82
N LYS A 178 2.59 -29.95 20.49
CA LYS A 178 2.49 -31.41 20.47
C LYS A 178 2.05 -31.89 21.84
N THR A 179 1.13 -32.84 21.87
CA THR A 179 0.54 -33.37 23.10
C THR A 179 0.81 -34.86 23.26
N LEU A 180 0.96 -35.29 24.51
CA LEU A 180 1.07 -36.68 24.91
C LEU A 180 -0.30 -37.22 25.35
N GLU A 181 -0.57 -38.48 25.00
CA GLU A 181 -1.78 -39.19 25.47
C GLU A 181 -1.67 -39.62 26.94
N ASN A 182 -0.47 -39.98 27.40
CA ASN A 182 -0.19 -40.41 28.77
C ASN A 182 0.74 -39.41 29.46
N TYR A 183 0.25 -38.73 30.51
CA TYR A 183 1.01 -37.72 31.24
C TYR A 183 0.72 -37.72 32.74
N ASN A 184 1.73 -37.37 33.55
CA ASN A 184 1.59 -37.24 35.01
C ASN A 184 1.32 -35.80 35.47
N VAL A 185 1.81 -34.79 34.74
CA VAL A 185 1.76 -33.38 35.17
C VAL A 185 1.09 -32.49 34.11
N THR A 186 1.57 -32.51 32.87
CA THR A 186 1.00 -31.78 31.74
C THR A 186 1.01 -32.66 30.50
N ASN A 187 -0.02 -32.56 29.67
CA ASN A 187 -0.07 -33.23 28.37
C ASN A 187 0.74 -32.52 27.29
N ILE A 188 1.44 -31.42 27.60
CA ILE A 188 2.21 -30.63 26.63
C ILE A 188 3.62 -31.23 26.51
N GLU A 189 3.94 -31.80 25.35
CA GLU A 189 5.28 -32.30 25.02
C GLU A 189 6.15 -31.21 24.39
N TYR A 190 5.53 -30.36 23.57
CA TYR A 190 6.25 -29.37 22.80
C TYR A 190 5.38 -28.16 22.51
N VAL A 191 5.93 -26.97 22.65
CA VAL A 191 5.38 -25.71 22.15
C VAL A 191 6.42 -25.04 21.26
N LYS A 192 6.04 -24.62 20.06
CA LYS A 192 6.96 -23.96 19.12
C LYS A 192 7.09 -22.47 19.41
N LEU A 193 5.96 -21.82 19.67
CA LEU A 193 5.86 -20.37 19.77
C LEU A 193 4.78 -20.00 20.77
N ILE A 194 5.05 -18.97 21.58
CA ILE A 194 4.08 -18.35 22.47
C ILE A 194 3.84 -16.93 21.97
N SER A 195 2.59 -16.59 21.69
CA SER A 195 2.15 -15.26 21.28
C SER A 195 1.50 -14.55 22.45
N MET A 196 1.77 -13.27 22.60
CA MET A 196 1.08 -12.38 23.52
C MET A 196 0.59 -11.16 22.76
N SER A 197 -0.73 -11.01 22.66
CA SER A 197 -1.35 -9.86 21.99
C SER A 197 -1.86 -8.86 23.02
N PHE A 198 -1.51 -7.59 22.80
CA PHE A 198 -1.96 -6.43 23.56
C PHE A 198 -2.87 -5.61 22.65
N MET A 199 -4.11 -5.42 23.08
CA MET A 199 -5.08 -4.60 22.36
C MET A 199 -5.24 -3.27 23.09
N ALA A 200 -5.16 -2.18 22.36
CA ALA A 200 -5.39 -0.84 22.87
C ALA A 200 -6.52 -0.15 22.10
N GLU A 201 -7.43 0.48 22.84
CA GLU A 201 -8.50 1.31 22.28
C GLU A 201 -8.02 2.77 22.27
N MET A 202 -8.02 3.39 21.10
CA MET A 202 -7.58 4.78 20.91
C MET A 202 -8.78 5.72 20.90
N LYS A 203 -9.02 6.44 21.99
CA LYS A 203 -10.15 7.38 22.06
C LYS A 203 -9.81 8.72 21.44
N THR A 204 -8.56 9.16 21.61
CA THR A 204 -8.07 10.45 21.13
C THR A 204 -6.85 10.27 20.24
N ALA A 205 -6.55 11.28 19.42
CA ALA A 205 -5.31 11.32 18.65
C ALA A 205 -4.03 11.20 19.52
N ALA A 206 -4.06 11.69 20.77
CA ALA A 206 -2.94 11.58 21.70
C ALA A 206 -2.73 10.14 22.20
N ASP A 207 -3.80 9.35 22.32
CA ASP A 207 -3.70 7.93 22.66
C ASP A 207 -3.02 7.14 21.53
N THR A 208 -3.34 7.48 20.28
CA THR A 208 -2.69 6.93 19.09
C THR A 208 -1.18 7.19 19.09
N GLU A 209 -0.77 8.43 19.33
CA GLU A 209 0.65 8.80 19.40
C GLU A 209 1.36 8.08 20.56
N SER A 210 0.72 8.01 21.72
CA SER A 210 1.26 7.32 22.90
C SER A 210 1.42 5.82 22.65
N LEU A 211 0.47 5.18 21.97
CA LEU A 211 0.59 3.78 21.60
C LEU A 211 1.71 3.57 20.58
N GLY A 212 1.81 4.43 19.56
CA GLY A 212 2.90 4.34 18.58
C GLY A 212 4.27 4.44 19.23
N ALA A 213 4.46 5.41 20.14
CA ALA A 213 5.68 5.55 20.92
C ALA A 213 5.96 4.30 21.79
N TRP A 214 4.92 3.72 22.39
CA TRP A 214 5.05 2.48 23.15
C TRP A 214 5.41 1.27 22.27
N GLU A 215 4.81 1.12 21.09
CA GLU A 215 5.14 0.04 20.14
C GLU A 215 6.59 0.12 19.68
N LEU A 216 7.08 1.31 19.35
CA LEU A 216 8.48 1.53 18.96
C LEU A 216 9.45 1.24 20.12
N ALA A 217 9.14 1.70 21.33
CA ALA A 217 9.96 1.40 22.51
C ALA A 217 9.98 -0.11 22.83
N LEU A 218 8.84 -0.81 22.66
CA LEU A 218 8.75 -2.25 22.81
C LEU A 218 9.58 -2.98 21.77
N PHE A 219 9.52 -2.54 20.51
CA PHE A 219 10.35 -3.08 19.43
C PHE A 219 11.84 -2.94 19.73
N ASP A 220 12.29 -1.76 20.16
CA ASP A 220 13.69 -1.50 20.52
C ASP A 220 14.15 -2.39 21.69
N TYR A 221 13.31 -2.52 22.73
CA TYR A 221 13.58 -3.40 23.86
C TYR A 221 13.73 -4.87 23.42
N CYS A 222 12.76 -5.39 22.66
CA CYS A 222 12.77 -6.78 22.19
C CYS A 222 13.92 -7.05 21.22
N SER A 223 14.26 -6.09 20.35
CA SER A 223 15.38 -6.18 19.42
C SER A 223 16.72 -6.24 20.16
N ASN A 224 16.92 -5.37 21.15
CA ASN A 224 18.12 -5.37 21.98
C ASN A 224 18.23 -6.67 22.81
N TYR A 225 17.13 -7.10 23.44
CA TYR A 225 17.08 -8.35 24.17
C TYR A 225 17.44 -9.55 23.27
N THR A 226 16.88 -9.62 22.07
CA THR A 226 17.14 -10.70 21.12
C THR A 226 18.58 -10.69 20.62
N SER A 227 19.18 -9.51 20.45
CA SER A 227 20.56 -9.35 19.97
C SER A 227 21.61 -9.89 20.96
N ASN A 228 21.31 -9.93 22.26
CA ASN A 228 22.24 -10.46 23.26
C ASN A 228 22.31 -12.01 23.21
N PRO A 229 23.47 -12.63 22.92
CA PRO A 229 23.59 -14.09 22.83
C PRO A 229 23.31 -14.85 24.13
N ASP A 230 23.47 -14.21 25.30
CA ASP A 230 23.23 -14.84 26.60
C ASP A 230 21.73 -15.10 26.86
N ASN A 231 20.86 -14.33 26.20
CA ASN A 231 19.41 -14.47 26.33
C ASN A 231 18.93 -15.70 25.55
N MET A 232 18.13 -16.53 26.20
CA MET A 232 17.63 -17.79 25.63
C MET A 232 16.43 -17.61 24.69
N LEU A 233 15.73 -16.48 24.80
CA LEU A 233 14.52 -16.18 24.04
C LEU A 233 14.82 -15.25 22.85
N GLU A 234 14.16 -15.55 21.73
CA GLU A 234 14.01 -14.67 20.59
C GLU A 234 12.63 -14.00 20.69
N LEU A 235 12.63 -12.67 20.80
CA LEU A 235 11.43 -11.86 20.93
C LEU A 235 11.21 -11.10 19.63
N LEU A 236 10.10 -11.36 18.96
CA LEU A 236 9.68 -10.67 17.75
C LEU A 236 8.42 -9.86 18.05
N VAL A 237 8.37 -8.60 17.61
CA VAL A 237 7.23 -7.71 17.86
C VAL A 237 6.61 -7.34 16.52
N ILE A 238 5.28 -7.38 16.46
CA ILE A 238 4.49 -6.98 15.31
C ILE A 238 3.47 -5.95 15.79
N GLY A 239 3.48 -4.77 15.20
CA GLY A 239 2.60 -3.65 15.53
C GLY A 239 2.39 -2.77 14.29
N ALA A 240 1.32 -2.00 14.26
CA ALA A 240 0.98 -1.19 13.10
C ALA A 240 2.02 -0.07 12.88
N GLU A 241 2.41 0.62 13.97
CA GLU A 241 3.38 1.73 13.89
C GLU A 241 4.76 1.25 13.47
N ILE A 242 5.14 0.04 13.90
CA ILE A 242 6.41 -0.59 13.51
C ILE A 242 6.45 -0.81 11.99
N VAL A 243 5.38 -1.33 11.42
CA VAL A 243 5.29 -1.57 9.98
C VAL A 243 5.27 -0.25 9.20
N ASP A 244 4.50 0.73 9.64
CA ASP A 244 4.46 2.07 9.03
C ASP A 244 5.85 2.73 9.05
N THR A 245 6.57 2.61 10.16
CA THR A 245 7.93 3.15 10.31
C THR A 245 8.92 2.45 9.38
N GLU A 246 8.91 1.11 9.33
CA GLU A 246 9.81 0.36 8.44
C GLU A 246 9.51 0.63 6.96
N MET A 247 8.24 0.77 6.57
CA MET A 247 7.86 1.12 5.20
C MET A 247 8.34 2.53 4.81
N ASN A 248 8.15 3.52 5.68
CA ASN A 248 8.63 4.89 5.42
C ASN A 248 10.16 4.96 5.36
N LYS A 249 10.86 4.18 6.19
CA LYS A 249 12.32 4.05 6.18
C LYS A 249 12.83 3.40 4.89
N ASP A 250 12.14 2.39 4.38
CA ASP A 250 12.50 1.75 3.10
C ASP A 250 12.30 2.70 1.91
N ALA A 251 11.18 3.45 1.89
CA ALA A 251 10.95 4.49 0.90
C ALA A 251 12.06 5.56 0.90
N GLN A 252 12.52 5.98 2.08
CA GLN A 252 13.64 6.92 2.21
C GLN A 252 14.97 6.32 1.75
N ARG A 253 15.23 5.04 2.04
CA ARG A 253 16.43 4.32 1.56
C ARG A 253 16.46 4.20 0.04
N MET A 254 15.30 4.16 -0.62
CA MET A 254 15.21 4.10 -2.08
C MET A 254 15.50 5.45 -2.77
N SER A 255 15.26 6.57 -2.07
CA SER A 255 15.41 7.93 -2.63
C SER A 255 16.72 8.20 -3.40
N PRO A 256 17.92 7.86 -2.88
CA PRO A 256 19.18 8.11 -3.62
C PRO A 256 19.29 7.32 -4.92
N TYR A 257 18.68 6.14 -5.02
CA TYR A 257 18.77 5.31 -6.23
C TYR A 257 18.06 5.96 -7.43
N PHE A 258 16.94 6.65 -7.18
CA PHE A 258 16.28 7.44 -8.23
C PHE A 258 17.17 8.55 -8.78
N ALA A 259 18.02 9.16 -7.93
CA ALA A 259 18.94 10.19 -8.37
C ALA A 259 20.12 9.59 -9.16
N THR A 260 20.65 8.44 -8.73
CA THR A 260 21.73 7.76 -9.45
C THR A 260 21.27 7.27 -10.82
N ASP A 261 20.03 6.84 -10.97
CA ASP A 261 19.48 6.37 -12.25
C ASP A 261 19.35 7.49 -13.30
N LEU A 262 19.17 8.74 -12.86
CA LEU A 262 19.10 9.88 -13.79
C LEU A 262 20.47 10.26 -14.37
N VAL A 263 21.57 10.02 -13.64
CA VAL A 263 22.92 10.45 -14.06
C VAL A 263 23.40 9.78 -15.37
N PRO A 264 23.30 8.44 -15.54
CA PRO A 264 23.67 7.77 -16.79
C PRO A 264 22.90 8.25 -18.02
N ILE A 265 21.61 8.59 -17.84
CA ILE A 265 20.76 9.10 -18.93
C ILE A 265 21.33 10.40 -19.51
N TYR A 266 21.93 11.24 -18.66
CA TYR A 266 22.59 12.47 -19.10
C TYR A 266 23.98 12.24 -19.68
N SER A 267 24.74 11.26 -19.15
CA SER A 267 26.08 10.96 -19.68
C SER A 267 26.03 10.31 -21.07
N GLU A 268 25.08 9.41 -21.31
CA GLU A 268 24.92 8.75 -22.62
C GLU A 268 24.56 9.76 -23.73
N ASN A 269 23.74 10.77 -23.40
CA ASN A 269 23.43 11.89 -24.29
C ASN A 269 24.64 12.79 -24.62
N LEU A 270 25.62 12.88 -23.73
CA LEU A 270 26.84 13.65 -23.96
C LEU A 270 27.81 12.87 -24.86
N GLU A 271 27.95 11.56 -24.65
CA GLU A 271 28.80 10.71 -25.50
C GLU A 271 28.26 10.59 -26.93
N THR A 272 26.94 10.47 -27.12
CA THR A 272 26.36 10.46 -28.48
C THR A 272 26.60 11.78 -29.22
N ARG A 273 26.55 12.92 -28.51
CA ARG A 273 26.85 14.23 -29.09
C ARG A 273 28.33 14.39 -29.44
N ALA A 274 29.24 13.92 -28.60
CA ALA A 274 30.68 13.97 -28.86
C ALA A 274 31.11 13.06 -30.03
N SER A 275 30.33 12.01 -30.36
CA SER A 275 30.59 11.14 -31.52
C SER A 275 30.03 11.64 -32.86
N MET A 276 29.21 12.71 -32.85
CA MET A 276 28.58 13.31 -34.03
C MET A 276 29.18 14.66 -34.45
N GLU A 277 30.13 15.21 -33.67
CA GLU A 277 30.99 16.34 -34.05
C GLU A 277 32.34 15.83 -34.58
#